data_AF-A0A372ZIJ9-F1
#
_entry.id   AF-A0A372ZIJ9-F1
#
_cell.length_a   1.000
_cell.length_b   1.000
_cell.length_c   1.000
_cell.angle_alpha   90.00
_cell.angle_beta   90.00
_cell.angle_gamma   90.00
#
_symmetry.space_group_name_H-M   'P 1'
#
loop_
_entity.id
_entity.type
_entity.pdbx_description
1 polymer ?
#
loop_
_entity_poly.entity_id
_entity_poly.type
_entity_poly.pdbx_seq_one_letter_code
_entity_poly.pdbx_strand_id
1 'polypeptide(L)'
;MAPIVITMTATVSIGHDPEYLLGQVARGGENYYLQAIEVEGEPPGVWLGRGAAELGLTGEVDPDVMREMYTHLTDPRRIDQVRTVTDARIKEWRAAHPEVDGRSKEFREAKARIRQEVRAEYRMGTAPRDYTTSTERNVAEAIQKLGPNATPEQKKKTEMGIRLNAPATRKFFDTTYSVAKSVSLLHAGYQASAIQLREAGDVAGAEAMEAKAQAVLKHVRAGNQAMIDYLQEHAGYVREGRSGHKDAT
;
A
#
# COMPACT_ATOMS: atom_id res chain seq x y z
N MET A 1 32.23 19.58 -16.74
CA MET A 1 31.07 19.81 -15.85
C MET A 1 31.35 19.10 -14.54
N ALA A 2 31.21 19.79 -13.40
CA ALA A 2 31.30 19.14 -12.10
C ALA A 2 30.08 18.20 -11.92
N PRO A 3 30.24 17.00 -11.33
CA PRO A 3 29.12 16.13 -11.06
C PRO A 3 28.15 16.79 -10.07
N ILE A 4 26.85 16.72 -10.35
CA ILE A 4 25.82 17.09 -9.38
C ILE A 4 25.72 15.95 -8.38
N VAL A 5 26.03 16.23 -7.12
CA VAL A 5 25.88 15.27 -6.02
C VAL A 5 24.56 15.57 -5.31
N ILE A 6 23.67 14.58 -5.25
CA ILE A 6 22.42 14.63 -4.48
C ILE A 6 22.56 13.69 -3.28
N THR A 7 22.38 14.23 -2.09
CA THR A 7 22.30 13.42 -0.86
C THR A 7 20.84 13.12 -0.55
N MET A 8 20.57 11.86 -0.22
CA MET A 8 19.23 11.37 0.13
C MET A 8 19.28 10.62 1.45
N THR A 9 18.21 10.70 2.23
CA THR A 9 18.01 9.90 3.44
C THR A 9 16.88 8.91 3.21
N ALA A 10 17.00 7.73 3.81
CA ALA A 10 15.98 6.69 3.76
C ALA A 10 15.42 6.43 5.16
N THR A 11 14.10 6.36 5.27
CA THR A 11 13.40 5.91 6.48
C THR A 11 12.57 4.68 6.16
N VAL A 12 12.63 3.67 7.03
CA VAL A 12 11.87 2.42 6.86
C VAL A 12 10.80 2.34 7.94
N SER A 13 9.56 2.07 7.52
CA SER A 13 8.42 1.84 8.38
C SER A 13 7.71 0.52 8.02
N ILE A 14 6.82 0.06 8.90
CA ILE A 14 6.06 -1.18 8.71
C ILE A 14 4.64 -0.81 8.29
N GLY A 15 4.17 -1.40 7.20
CA GLY A 15 2.83 -1.27 6.69
C GLY A 15 1.92 -2.45 7.07
N HIS A 16 0.66 -2.14 7.36
CA HIS A 16 -0.37 -3.12 7.74
C HIS A 16 -1.55 -3.16 6.76
N ASP A 17 -1.77 -2.08 6.01
CA ASP A 17 -2.88 -1.92 5.09
C ASP A 17 -2.41 -1.12 3.86
N PRO A 18 -2.51 -1.67 2.63
CA PRO A 18 -2.11 -0.94 1.42
C PRO A 18 -2.97 0.30 1.15
N GLU A 19 -4.16 0.43 1.74
CA GLU A 19 -5.01 1.61 1.54
C GLU A 19 -4.36 2.91 2.04
N TYR A 20 -3.40 2.84 2.96
CA TYR A 20 -2.60 3.99 3.37
C TYR A 20 -1.87 4.63 2.16
N LEU A 21 -1.33 3.81 1.26
CA LEU A 21 -0.61 4.25 0.06
C LEU A 21 -1.58 4.58 -1.09
N LEU A 22 -2.62 3.77 -1.26
CA LEU A 22 -3.61 3.99 -2.33
C LEU A 22 -4.48 5.23 -2.09
N GLY A 23 -4.75 5.56 -0.83
CA GLY A 23 -5.50 6.76 -0.45
C GLY A 23 -4.78 8.07 -0.77
N GLN A 24 -3.44 8.08 -0.81
CA GLN A 24 -2.63 9.25 -1.15
C GLN A 24 -2.63 9.55 -2.66
N VAL A 25 -2.76 8.51 -3.50
CA VAL A 25 -2.96 8.65 -4.95
C VAL A 25 -4.35 9.24 -5.25
N ALA A 26 -5.38 8.77 -4.53
CA ALA A 26 -6.77 9.13 -4.81
C ALA A 26 -7.23 10.48 -4.22
N ARG A 27 -6.53 11.01 -3.22
CA ARG A 27 -6.83 12.32 -2.62
C ARG A 27 -5.62 13.20 -2.86
N GLY A 28 -5.81 14.40 -3.42
CA GLY A 28 -4.81 15.46 -3.41
C GLY A 28 -4.37 15.76 -1.99
N GLY A 29 -3.42 14.98 -1.48
CA GLY A 29 -2.79 15.12 -0.19
C GLY A 29 -1.64 16.10 -0.30
N GLU A 30 -1.38 16.81 0.81
CA GLU A 30 -0.34 17.83 0.91
C GLU A 30 1.02 17.30 0.43
N ASN A 31 1.44 17.73 -0.76
CA ASN A 31 2.66 17.24 -1.39
C ASN A 31 3.62 18.36 -1.75
N TYR A 32 4.89 18.08 -1.45
CA TYR A 32 6.02 19.00 -1.37
C TYR A 32 6.46 19.67 -2.70
N TYR A 33 5.70 19.53 -3.79
CA TYR A 33 6.09 19.97 -5.14
C TYR A 33 5.14 21.00 -5.81
N LEU A 34 4.18 21.58 -5.08
CA LEU A 34 3.23 22.66 -5.48
C LEU A 34 2.10 22.29 -6.48
N GLN A 35 0.95 22.94 -6.23
CA GLN A 35 -0.29 23.24 -7.00
C GLN A 35 -0.80 22.31 -8.10
N ALA A 36 0.03 21.76 -8.99
CA ALA A 36 -0.46 20.85 -10.03
C ALA A 36 -0.93 19.50 -9.44
N ILE A 37 -0.29 19.07 -8.35
CA ILE A 37 -0.61 17.83 -7.62
C ILE A 37 -1.83 18.02 -6.69
N GLU A 38 -2.12 19.26 -6.26
CA GLU A 38 -3.29 19.56 -5.42
C GLU A 38 -4.62 19.32 -6.16
N VAL A 39 -4.61 19.41 -7.50
CA VAL A 39 -5.80 19.23 -8.34
C VAL A 39 -5.94 17.79 -8.86
N GLU A 40 -4.83 17.10 -9.14
CA GLU A 40 -4.82 15.78 -9.81
C GLU A 40 -4.48 14.58 -8.91
N GLY A 41 -4.02 14.80 -7.66
CA GLY A 41 -3.53 13.71 -6.78
C GLY A 41 -2.08 13.34 -7.07
N GLU A 42 -1.49 12.47 -6.23
CA GLU A 42 -0.17 11.90 -6.57
C GLU A 42 -0.26 11.02 -7.82
N PRO A 43 0.75 11.04 -8.70
CA PRO A 43 0.78 10.13 -9.84
C PRO A 43 0.77 8.67 -9.36
N PRO A 44 0.23 7.73 -10.16
CA PRO A 44 0.28 6.32 -9.82
C PRO A 44 1.71 5.85 -9.53
N GLY A 45 1.85 4.98 -8.54
CA GLY A 45 3.11 4.29 -8.29
C GLY A 45 3.55 3.46 -9.49
N VAL A 46 4.82 3.05 -9.54
CA VAL A 46 5.35 2.17 -10.58
C VAL A 46 5.97 0.91 -9.98
N TRP A 47 5.80 -0.21 -10.65
CA TRP A 47 6.44 -1.47 -10.27
C TRP A 47 7.94 -1.42 -10.57
N LEU A 48 8.76 -1.71 -9.55
CA LEU A 48 10.21 -1.71 -9.62
C LEU A 48 10.78 -2.98 -8.95
N GLY A 49 11.96 -3.38 -9.40
CA GLY A 49 12.72 -4.49 -8.83
C GLY A 49 12.49 -5.85 -9.51
N ARG A 50 13.43 -6.77 -9.28
CA ARG A 50 13.50 -8.10 -9.89
C ARG A 50 12.29 -8.96 -9.54
N GLY A 51 11.87 -8.94 -8.27
CA GLY A 51 10.70 -9.71 -7.83
C GLY A 51 9.40 -9.25 -8.50
N ALA A 52 9.24 -7.95 -8.76
CA ALA A 52 8.10 -7.45 -9.52
C ALA A 52 8.12 -7.99 -10.95
N ALA A 53 9.28 -7.92 -11.63
CA ALA A 53 9.46 -8.46 -12.98
C ALA A 53 9.20 -9.99 -13.05
N GLU A 54 9.70 -10.76 -12.08
CA GLU A 54 9.46 -12.22 -11.98
C GLU A 54 7.97 -12.57 -11.78
N LEU A 55 7.23 -11.67 -11.13
CA LEU A 55 5.79 -11.77 -10.95
C LEU A 55 4.99 -11.18 -12.12
N GLY A 56 5.64 -10.70 -13.18
CA GLY A 56 5.00 -10.09 -14.34
C GLY A 56 4.40 -8.70 -14.06
N LEU A 57 4.82 -8.04 -12.99
CA LEU A 57 4.39 -6.69 -12.61
C LEU A 57 5.33 -5.66 -13.25
N THR A 58 4.80 -4.86 -14.18
CA THR A 58 5.54 -3.81 -14.89
C THR A 58 4.67 -2.57 -15.10
N GLY A 59 5.29 -1.40 -15.18
CA GLY A 59 4.56 -0.15 -15.44
C GLY A 59 3.87 0.40 -14.20
N GLU A 60 2.73 1.05 -14.39
CA GLU A 60 1.96 1.66 -13.30
C GLU A 60 1.31 0.62 -12.39
N VAL A 61 1.19 0.96 -11.10
CA VAL A 61 0.55 0.14 -10.09
C VAL A 61 -0.97 0.25 -10.25
N ASP A 62 -1.61 -0.88 -10.57
CA ASP A 62 -3.05 -1.03 -10.46
C ASP A 62 -3.46 -1.17 -8.97
N PRO A 63 -4.34 -0.30 -8.45
CA PRO A 63 -4.79 -0.37 -7.06
C PRO A 63 -5.43 -1.69 -6.65
N ASP A 64 -6.21 -2.34 -7.54
CA ASP A 64 -6.85 -3.62 -7.26
C ASP A 64 -5.83 -4.76 -7.19
N VAL A 65 -4.83 -4.74 -8.07
CA VAL A 65 -3.71 -5.69 -8.01
C VAL A 65 -2.95 -5.54 -6.70
N MET A 66 -2.65 -4.30 -6.28
CA MET A 66 -1.97 -4.02 -5.02
C MET A 66 -2.79 -4.51 -3.81
N ARG A 67 -4.12 -4.28 -3.81
CA ARG A 67 -5.02 -4.78 -2.75
C ARG A 67 -5.01 -6.31 -2.69
N GLU A 68 -5.19 -6.99 -3.81
CA GLU A 68 -5.20 -8.45 -3.85
C GLU A 68 -3.87 -9.03 -3.33
N MET A 69 -2.74 -8.44 -3.73
CA MET A 69 -1.43 -8.92 -3.32
C MET A 69 -1.12 -8.64 -1.85
N TYR A 70 -1.31 -7.42 -1.34
CA TYR A 70 -0.89 -7.09 0.03
C TYR A 70 -1.95 -7.45 1.10
N THR A 71 -3.23 -7.42 0.76
CA THR A 71 -4.29 -7.78 1.71
C THR A 71 -4.51 -9.29 1.75
N HIS A 72 -4.64 -9.93 0.59
CA HIS A 72 -5.05 -11.32 0.48
C HIS A 72 -3.89 -12.29 0.17
N LEU A 73 -2.71 -11.76 -0.16
CA LEU A 73 -1.55 -12.53 -0.60
C LEU A 73 -1.84 -13.34 -1.87
N THR A 74 -2.76 -12.87 -2.71
CA THR A 74 -3.08 -13.52 -3.99
C THR A 74 -1.88 -13.41 -4.94
N ASP A 75 -1.50 -14.49 -5.63
CA ASP A 75 -0.48 -14.44 -6.68
C ASP A 75 -0.95 -13.49 -7.81
N PRO A 76 -0.23 -12.39 -8.10
CA PRO A 76 -0.65 -11.40 -9.09
C PRO A 76 -0.82 -12.01 -10.49
N ARG A 77 -0.08 -13.07 -10.82
CA ARG A 77 -0.17 -13.79 -12.12
C ARG A 77 -1.42 -14.66 -12.25
N ARG A 78 -2.25 -14.70 -11.20
CA ARG A 78 -3.44 -15.55 -11.09
C ARG A 78 -4.70 -14.76 -10.75
N ILE A 79 -4.64 -13.43 -10.64
CA ILE A 79 -5.80 -12.60 -10.25
C ILE A 79 -6.99 -12.82 -11.20
N ASP A 80 -6.76 -12.86 -12.51
CA ASP A 80 -7.84 -13.11 -13.47
C ASP A 80 -8.43 -14.51 -13.30
N GLN A 81 -7.59 -15.52 -13.04
CA GLN A 81 -8.05 -16.87 -12.76
C GLN A 81 -8.87 -16.93 -11.46
N VAL A 82 -8.44 -16.24 -10.40
CA VAL A 82 -9.19 -16.11 -9.14
C VAL A 82 -10.57 -15.51 -9.40
N ARG A 83 -10.66 -14.46 -10.23
CA ARG A 83 -11.94 -13.83 -10.60
C ARG A 83 -12.83 -14.79 -11.35
N THR A 84 -12.32 -15.43 -12.41
CA THR A 84 -13.07 -16.41 -13.21
C THR A 84 -13.60 -17.56 -12.36
N VAL A 85 -12.76 -18.16 -11.51
CA VAL A 85 -13.15 -19.28 -10.64
C VAL A 85 -14.16 -18.83 -9.59
N THR A 86 -13.96 -17.65 -9.01
CA THR A 86 -14.90 -17.07 -8.04
C THR A 86 -16.28 -16.87 -8.67
N ASP A 87 -16.36 -16.28 -9.87
CA ASP A 87 -17.62 -16.03 -10.55
C ASP A 87 -18.33 -17.33 -10.94
N ALA A 88 -17.57 -18.33 -11.40
CA ALA A 88 -18.10 -19.67 -11.70
C ALA A 88 -18.71 -20.32 -10.45
N ARG A 89 -17.99 -20.35 -9.33
CA ARG A 89 -18.49 -20.94 -8.06
C ARG A 89 -19.67 -20.18 -7.50
N ILE A 90 -19.71 -18.85 -7.62
CA ILE A 90 -20.88 -18.05 -7.23
C ILE A 90 -22.09 -18.43 -8.09
N LYS A 91 -21.90 -18.60 -9.41
CA LYS A 91 -22.98 -19.02 -10.32
C LYS A 91 -23.50 -20.41 -9.99
N GLU A 92 -22.62 -21.38 -9.73
CA GLU A 92 -22.98 -22.73 -9.30
C GLU A 92 -23.75 -22.70 -7.96
N TRP A 93 -23.25 -21.95 -6.99
CA TRP A 93 -23.93 -21.77 -5.69
C TRP A 93 -25.33 -21.18 -5.87
N ARG A 94 -25.48 -20.16 -6.74
CA ARG A 94 -26.78 -19.56 -7.07
C ARG A 94 -27.75 -20.54 -7.73
N ALA A 95 -27.25 -21.42 -8.59
CA ALA A 95 -28.09 -22.44 -9.23
C ALA A 95 -28.56 -23.50 -8.23
N ALA A 96 -27.74 -23.82 -7.23
CA ALA A 96 -28.09 -24.76 -6.16
C ALA A 96 -29.00 -24.17 -5.08
N HIS A 97 -29.08 -22.84 -4.96
CA HIS A 97 -29.88 -22.12 -3.95
C HIS A 97 -30.81 -21.08 -4.62
N PRO A 98 -31.73 -21.50 -5.51
CA PRO A 98 -32.62 -20.58 -6.23
C PRO A 98 -33.56 -19.80 -5.30
N GLU A 99 -33.85 -20.33 -4.12
CA GLU A 99 -34.70 -19.73 -3.09
C GLU A 99 -34.06 -18.52 -2.39
N VAL A 100 -32.73 -18.40 -2.42
CA VAL A 100 -32.04 -17.32 -1.72
C VAL A 100 -32.09 -16.02 -2.53
N ASP A 101 -32.63 -14.96 -1.93
CA ASP A 101 -32.62 -13.63 -2.54
C ASP A 101 -31.18 -13.12 -2.76
N GLY A 102 -30.92 -12.54 -3.94
CA GLY A 102 -29.62 -11.99 -4.33
C GLY A 102 -29.20 -10.74 -3.56
N ARG A 103 -30.08 -10.15 -2.75
CA ARG A 103 -29.75 -9.05 -1.83
C ARG A 103 -29.67 -9.47 -0.37
N SER A 104 -29.92 -10.75 -0.08
CA SER A 104 -29.93 -11.28 1.28
C SER A 104 -28.55 -11.20 1.95
N LYS A 105 -28.57 -11.24 3.30
CA LYS A 105 -27.35 -11.42 4.10
C LYS A 105 -26.70 -12.77 3.80
N GLU A 106 -27.51 -13.82 3.70
CA GLU A 106 -27.07 -15.19 3.40
C GLU A 106 -26.26 -15.25 2.10
N PHE A 107 -26.74 -14.63 1.02
CA PHE A 107 -25.98 -14.60 -0.23
C PHE A 107 -24.66 -13.82 -0.12
N ARG A 108 -24.63 -12.71 0.64
CA ARG A 108 -23.39 -11.95 0.88
C ARG A 108 -22.36 -12.79 1.65
N GLU A 109 -22.80 -13.54 2.66
CA GLU A 109 -21.94 -14.45 3.43
C GLU A 109 -21.45 -15.62 2.56
N ALA A 110 -22.29 -16.19 1.72
CA ALA A 110 -21.89 -17.22 0.76
C ALA A 110 -20.85 -16.72 -0.23
N LYS A 111 -21.04 -15.53 -0.82
CA LYS A 111 -20.04 -14.89 -1.70
C LYS A 111 -18.72 -14.64 -0.98
N ALA A 112 -18.76 -14.17 0.26
CA ALA A 112 -17.56 -13.91 1.05
C ALA A 112 -16.79 -15.22 1.32
N ARG A 113 -17.49 -16.29 1.69
CA ARG A 113 -16.90 -17.62 1.89
C ARG A 113 -16.27 -18.17 0.61
N ILE A 114 -16.98 -18.15 -0.51
CA ILE A 114 -16.46 -18.62 -1.82
C ILE A 114 -15.20 -17.84 -2.19
N ARG A 115 -15.20 -16.51 -2.05
CA ARG A 115 -14.00 -15.69 -2.31
C ARG A 115 -12.83 -16.07 -1.41
N GLN A 116 -13.09 -16.33 -0.13
CA GLN A 116 -12.06 -16.72 0.82
C GLN A 116 -11.45 -18.08 0.47
N GLU A 117 -12.28 -19.06 0.08
CA GLU A 117 -11.84 -20.39 -0.36
C GLU A 117 -11.00 -20.31 -1.62
N VAL A 118 -11.50 -19.63 -2.66
CA VAL A 118 -10.75 -19.47 -3.92
C VAL A 118 -9.43 -18.74 -3.66
N ARG A 119 -9.43 -17.61 -2.94
CA ARG A 119 -8.18 -16.90 -2.62
C ARG A 119 -7.19 -17.76 -1.83
N ALA A 120 -7.65 -18.69 -1.00
CA ALA A 120 -6.76 -19.60 -0.29
C ALA A 120 -6.06 -20.59 -1.24
N GLU A 121 -6.70 -20.99 -2.34
CA GLU A 121 -6.10 -21.87 -3.38
C GLU A 121 -5.02 -21.17 -4.20
N TYR A 122 -5.12 -19.85 -4.38
CA TYR A 122 -4.19 -19.04 -5.18
C TYR A 122 -3.28 -18.13 -4.33
N ARG A 123 -3.14 -18.43 -3.03
CA ARG A 123 -2.34 -17.63 -2.10
C ARG A 123 -0.85 -17.93 -2.26
N MET A 124 -0.03 -16.88 -2.24
CA MET A 124 1.40 -16.95 -2.01
C MET A 124 1.70 -17.11 -0.51
N GLY A 125 2.21 -18.28 -0.14
CA GLY A 125 2.63 -18.57 1.23
C GLY A 125 1.47 -18.81 2.22
N THR A 126 1.77 -18.65 3.51
CA THR A 126 0.81 -18.96 4.59
C THR A 126 -0.19 -17.82 4.78
N ALA A 127 -1.41 -18.16 5.21
CA ALA A 127 -2.40 -17.17 5.60
C ALA A 127 -1.83 -16.18 6.63
N PRO A 128 -2.05 -14.86 6.46
CA PRO A 128 -1.76 -13.87 7.49
C PRO A 128 -2.45 -14.24 8.80
N ARG A 129 -1.80 -13.94 9.93
CA ARG A 129 -2.44 -14.15 11.23
C ARG A 129 -3.57 -13.14 11.41
N ASP A 130 -4.75 -13.65 11.73
CA ASP A 130 -5.91 -12.85 12.10
C ASP A 130 -5.91 -12.62 13.62
N TYR A 131 -5.88 -11.35 14.01
CA TYR A 131 -5.88 -10.92 15.41
C TYR A 131 -7.26 -10.45 15.88
N THR A 132 -8.30 -10.52 15.03
CA THR A 132 -9.64 -10.01 15.31
C THR A 132 -10.22 -10.63 16.57
N THR A 133 -10.27 -11.96 16.64
CA THR A 133 -10.82 -12.67 17.81
C THR A 133 -10.04 -12.39 19.10
N SER A 134 -8.70 -12.31 19.05
CA SER A 134 -7.91 -11.94 20.22
C SER A 134 -8.16 -10.49 20.64
N THR A 135 -8.32 -9.58 19.67
CA THR A 135 -8.59 -8.17 19.92
C THR A 135 -9.97 -7.99 20.54
N GLU A 136 -11.00 -8.65 20.00
CA GLU A 136 -12.36 -8.65 20.55
C GLU A 136 -12.40 -9.19 21.98
N ARG A 137 -11.66 -10.28 22.26
CA ARG A 137 -11.50 -10.79 23.63
C ARG A 137 -10.87 -9.76 24.55
N ASN A 138 -9.77 -9.13 24.13
CA ASN A 138 -9.08 -8.11 24.91
C ASN A 138 -9.96 -6.88 25.16
N VAL A 139 -10.76 -6.46 24.17
CA VAL A 139 -11.74 -5.38 24.29
C VAL A 139 -12.81 -5.76 25.33
N ALA A 140 -13.38 -6.97 25.24
CA ALA A 140 -14.39 -7.44 26.17
C ALA A 140 -13.86 -7.50 27.61
N GLU A 141 -12.66 -8.06 27.81
CA GLU A 141 -12.00 -8.11 29.11
C GLU A 141 -11.70 -6.70 29.67
N ALA A 142 -11.25 -5.78 28.83
CA ALA A 142 -10.95 -4.40 29.24
C ALA A 142 -12.23 -3.65 29.64
N ILE A 143 -13.33 -3.82 28.89
CA ILE A 143 -14.63 -3.25 29.21
C ILE A 143 -15.18 -3.84 30.52
N GLN A 144 -15.02 -5.15 30.74
CA GLN A 144 -15.46 -5.81 31.97
C GLN A 144 -14.72 -5.25 33.21
N LYS A 145 -13.41 -4.96 33.08
CA LYS A 145 -12.58 -4.39 34.16
C LYS A 145 -13.01 -2.98 34.59
N LEU A 146 -13.73 -2.23 33.75
CA LEU A 146 -14.27 -0.92 34.14
C LEU A 146 -15.43 -1.03 35.14
N GLY A 147 -16.01 -2.21 35.29
CA GLY A 147 -17.13 -2.47 36.19
C GLY A 147 -18.50 -2.06 35.63
N PRO A 148 -19.58 -2.38 36.37
CA PRO A 148 -20.96 -2.24 35.89
C PRO A 148 -21.41 -0.79 35.67
N ASN A 149 -20.81 0.17 36.39
CA ASN A 149 -21.18 1.59 36.37
C ASN A 149 -20.42 2.41 35.31
N ALA A 150 -19.61 1.76 34.46
CA ALA A 150 -18.83 2.45 33.45
C ALA A 150 -19.74 3.11 32.39
N THR A 151 -19.49 4.38 32.12
CA THR A 151 -20.26 5.15 31.13
C THR A 151 -20.00 4.64 29.71
N PRO A 152 -20.92 4.88 28.76
CA PRO A 152 -20.70 4.54 27.35
C PRO A 152 -19.42 5.15 26.77
N GLU A 153 -19.07 6.38 27.18
CA GLU A 153 -17.86 7.07 26.75
C GLU A 153 -16.58 6.40 27.26
N GLN A 154 -16.58 5.96 28.52
CA GLN A 154 -15.45 5.24 29.12
C GLN A 154 -15.22 3.89 28.41
N LYS A 155 -16.31 3.17 28.11
CA LYS A 155 -16.26 1.90 27.34
C LYS A 155 -15.70 2.13 25.94
N LYS A 156 -16.20 3.15 25.23
CA LYS A 156 -15.73 3.51 23.88
C LYS A 156 -14.27 3.94 23.87
N LYS A 157 -13.85 4.78 24.81
CA LYS A 157 -12.45 5.21 24.96
C LYS A 157 -11.52 4.01 25.20
N THR A 158 -11.95 3.07 26.03
CA THR A 158 -11.20 1.85 26.33
C THR A 158 -11.11 0.93 25.12
N GLU A 159 -12.22 0.70 24.41
CA GLU A 159 -12.24 -0.04 23.16
C GLU A 159 -11.29 0.58 22.13
N MET A 160 -11.39 1.90 21.91
CA MET A 160 -10.51 2.61 20.98
C MET A 160 -9.04 2.47 21.37
N GLY A 161 -8.71 2.59 22.66
CA GLY A 161 -7.34 2.41 23.15
C GLY A 161 -6.77 1.00 22.90
N ILE A 162 -7.59 -0.05 23.07
CA ILE A 162 -7.18 -1.42 22.77
C ILE A 162 -7.00 -1.63 21.27
N ARG A 163 -7.96 -1.17 20.45
CA ARG A 163 -7.90 -1.32 18.99
C ARG A 163 -6.73 -0.55 18.38
N LEU A 164 -6.39 0.62 18.93
CA LEU A 164 -5.23 1.41 18.49
C LEU A 164 -3.90 0.65 18.69
N ASN A 165 -3.80 -0.13 19.77
CA ASN A 165 -2.60 -0.89 20.11
C ASN A 165 -2.72 -2.38 19.74
N ALA A 166 -3.77 -2.76 19.01
CA ALA A 166 -3.97 -4.15 18.61
C ALA A 166 -2.86 -4.58 17.66
N PRO A 167 -2.28 -5.78 17.84
CA PRO A 167 -1.27 -6.28 16.92
C PRO A 167 -1.89 -6.48 15.54
N ALA A 168 -1.16 -6.07 14.51
CA ALA A 168 -1.52 -6.27 13.12
C ALA A 168 -0.44 -7.06 12.38
N THR A 169 -0.86 -7.90 11.43
CA THR A 169 0.10 -8.60 10.57
C THR A 169 0.86 -7.57 9.73
N ARG A 170 2.19 -7.71 9.68
CA ARG A 170 3.06 -6.87 8.83
C ARG A 170 2.87 -7.30 7.39
N LYS A 171 2.42 -6.39 6.53
CA LYS A 171 2.11 -6.67 5.12
C LYS A 171 3.23 -6.25 4.19
N PHE A 172 3.86 -5.12 4.47
CA PHE A 172 4.96 -4.57 3.68
C PHE A 172 5.87 -3.72 4.54
N PHE A 173 7.04 -3.38 3.98
CA PHE A 173 7.88 -2.32 4.49
C PHE A 173 7.72 -1.13 3.56
N ASP A 174 7.45 0.04 4.13
CA ASP A 174 7.42 1.29 3.40
C ASP A 174 8.76 2.00 3.61
N THR A 175 9.48 2.24 2.51
CA THR A 175 10.75 2.94 2.55
C THR A 175 10.60 4.27 1.84
N THR A 176 10.62 5.35 2.62
CA THR A 176 10.54 6.72 2.11
C THR A 176 11.94 7.25 1.86
N TYR A 177 12.17 7.77 0.66
CA TYR A 177 13.42 8.39 0.27
C TYR A 177 13.23 9.89 0.12
N SER A 178 13.98 10.65 0.92
CA SER A 178 13.87 12.10 0.98
C SER A 178 15.15 12.75 0.49
N VAL A 179 15.03 13.67 -0.46
CA VAL A 179 16.13 14.56 -0.87
C VAL A 179 16.33 15.67 0.16
N ALA A 180 17.51 16.27 0.19
CA ALA A 180 17.73 17.51 0.95
C ALA A 180 16.72 18.59 0.50
N LYS A 181 16.20 19.38 1.45
CA LYS A 181 15.15 20.38 1.18
C LYS A 181 15.56 21.39 0.10
N SER A 182 16.84 21.72 0.00
CA SER A 182 17.39 22.59 -1.05
C SER A 182 17.15 22.05 -2.46
N VAL A 183 17.18 20.73 -2.67
CA VAL A 183 16.90 20.09 -3.95
C VAL A 183 15.41 20.23 -4.31
N SER A 184 14.51 20.04 -3.35
CA SER A 184 13.09 20.28 -3.55
C SER A 184 12.79 21.73 -3.89
N LEU A 185 13.42 22.68 -3.18
CA LEU A 185 13.27 24.12 -3.46
C LEU A 185 13.83 24.49 -4.83
N LEU A 186 14.94 23.88 -5.26
CA LEU A 186 15.50 24.09 -6.59
C LEU A 186 14.53 23.64 -7.69
N HIS A 187 13.93 22.46 -7.56
CA HIS A 187 12.91 21.95 -8.48
C HIS A 187 11.69 22.89 -8.55
N ALA A 188 11.12 23.22 -7.39
CA ALA A 188 9.95 24.09 -7.30
C ALA A 188 10.25 25.50 -7.85
N GLY A 189 11.45 26.03 -7.59
CA GLY A 189 11.89 27.31 -8.12
C GLY A 189 11.92 27.33 -9.64
N TYR A 190 12.45 26.27 -10.28
CA TYR A 190 12.42 26.16 -11.74
C TYR A 190 10.99 26.05 -12.29
N GLN A 191 10.09 25.29 -11.65
CA GLN A 191 8.69 25.23 -12.07
C GLN A 191 7.99 26.60 -11.96
N ALA A 192 8.19 27.31 -10.85
CA ALA A 192 7.62 28.64 -10.65
C ALA A 192 8.14 29.65 -11.69
N SER A 193 9.45 29.62 -11.98
CA SER A 193 10.03 30.46 -13.04
C SER A 193 9.47 30.12 -14.43
N ALA A 194 9.22 28.84 -14.73
CA ALA A 194 8.61 28.45 -16.00
C ALA A 194 7.20 29.05 -16.17
N ILE A 195 6.38 28.99 -15.12
CA ILE A 195 5.03 29.57 -15.12
C ILE A 195 5.10 31.09 -15.36
N GLN A 196 5.95 31.79 -14.60
CA GLN A 196 6.10 33.25 -14.74
C GLN A 196 6.55 33.67 -16.15
N LEU A 197 7.50 32.93 -16.74
CA LEU A 197 7.99 33.22 -18.10
C LEU A 197 6.90 32.96 -19.14
N ARG A 198 6.09 31.92 -18.96
CA ARG A 198 4.95 31.62 -19.84
C ARG A 198 3.87 32.71 -19.75
N GLU A 199 3.55 33.19 -18.56
CA GLU A 199 2.63 34.32 -18.35
C GLU A 199 3.15 35.62 -18.98
N ALA A 200 4.46 35.83 -18.97
CA ALA A 200 5.11 36.97 -19.61
C ALA A 200 5.26 36.81 -21.15
N GLY A 201 4.84 35.69 -21.72
CA GLY A 201 4.96 35.40 -23.16
C GLY A 201 6.34 34.91 -23.62
N ASP A 202 7.30 34.69 -22.71
CA ASP A 202 8.60 34.11 -23.00
C ASP A 202 8.53 32.58 -22.96
N VAL A 203 8.09 32.00 -24.08
CA VAL A 203 7.95 30.54 -24.23
C VAL A 203 9.30 29.83 -24.15
N ALA A 204 10.34 30.37 -24.80
CA ALA A 204 11.66 29.75 -24.83
C ALA A 204 12.32 29.72 -23.44
N GLY A 205 12.17 30.81 -22.68
CA GLY A 205 12.60 30.87 -21.28
C GLY A 205 11.85 29.86 -20.41
N ALA A 206 10.53 29.73 -20.59
CA ALA A 206 9.72 28.78 -19.85
C ALA A 206 10.16 27.33 -20.10
N GLU A 207 10.34 26.92 -21.37
CA GLU A 207 10.83 25.59 -21.75
C GLU A 207 12.23 25.31 -21.16
N ALA A 208 13.11 26.31 -21.13
CA ALA A 208 14.44 26.16 -20.54
C ALA A 208 14.38 25.93 -19.02
N MET A 209 13.42 26.53 -18.31
CA MET A 209 13.21 26.28 -16.88
C MET A 209 12.57 24.91 -16.63
N GLU A 210 11.59 24.51 -17.44
CA GLU A 210 10.99 23.16 -17.37
C GLU A 210 12.05 22.07 -17.58
N ALA A 211 12.95 22.25 -18.56
CA ALA A 211 14.05 21.32 -18.81
C ALA A 211 14.97 21.17 -17.58
N LYS A 212 15.21 22.25 -16.84
CA LYS A 212 16.00 22.21 -15.58
C LYS A 212 15.24 21.50 -14.46
N ALA A 213 13.93 21.74 -14.32
CA ALA A 213 13.09 21.01 -13.37
C ALA A 213 13.11 19.50 -13.66
N GLN A 214 12.95 19.11 -14.93
CA GLN A 214 13.03 17.72 -15.38
C GLN A 214 14.41 17.11 -15.11
N ALA A 215 15.49 17.88 -15.31
CA ALA A 215 16.83 17.43 -14.96
C ALA A 215 16.96 17.13 -13.46
N VAL A 216 16.42 17.96 -12.57
CA VAL A 216 16.43 17.68 -11.12
C VAL A 216 15.66 16.39 -10.84
N LEU A 217 14.43 16.27 -11.33
CA LEU A 217 13.59 15.08 -11.08
C LEU A 217 14.23 13.79 -11.61
N LYS A 218 14.89 13.85 -12.77
CA LYS A 218 15.64 12.72 -13.33
C LYS A 218 16.71 12.21 -12.37
N HIS A 219 17.48 13.10 -11.74
CA HIS A 219 18.53 12.70 -10.80
C HIS A 219 17.94 12.18 -9.48
N VAL A 220 16.82 12.74 -9.01
CA VAL A 220 16.10 12.19 -7.85
C VAL A 220 15.62 10.76 -8.14
N ARG A 221 15.03 10.52 -9.31
CA ARG A 221 14.60 9.17 -9.73
C ARG A 221 15.77 8.20 -9.86
N ALA A 222 16.91 8.65 -10.37
CA ALA A 222 18.13 7.84 -10.40
C ALA A 222 18.62 7.45 -9.00
N GLY A 223 18.54 8.37 -8.03
CA GLY A 223 18.82 8.09 -6.62
C GLY A 223 17.87 7.06 -6.02
N ASN A 224 16.56 7.19 -6.28
CA ASN A 224 15.56 6.21 -5.86
C ASN A 224 15.86 4.81 -6.43
N GLN A 225 16.22 4.72 -7.72
CA GLN A 225 16.58 3.46 -8.36
C GLN A 225 17.81 2.83 -7.69
N ALA A 226 18.87 3.60 -7.48
CA ALA A 226 20.10 3.10 -6.84
C ALA A 226 19.83 2.56 -5.42
N MET A 227 18.94 3.21 -4.66
CA MET A 227 18.56 2.73 -3.33
C MET A 227 17.71 1.46 -3.39
N ILE A 228 16.80 1.33 -4.36
CA ILE A 228 16.04 0.09 -4.57
C ILE A 228 16.99 -1.05 -4.93
N ASP A 229 17.97 -0.81 -5.81
CA ASP A 229 18.99 -1.80 -6.16
C ASP A 229 19.81 -2.23 -4.93
N TYR A 230 20.21 -1.27 -4.09
CA TYR A 230 20.88 -1.56 -2.83
C TYR A 230 20.03 -2.43 -1.90
N LEU A 231 18.74 -2.10 -1.70
CA LEU A 231 17.85 -2.91 -0.87
C LEU A 231 17.63 -4.31 -1.45
N GLN A 232 17.52 -4.45 -2.76
CA GLN A 232 17.36 -5.75 -3.41
C GLN A 232 18.57 -6.67 -3.21
N GLU A 233 19.76 -6.11 -3.07
CA GLU A 233 21.00 -6.85 -2.81
C GLU A 233 21.19 -7.15 -1.32
N HIS A 234 20.82 -6.21 -0.44
CA HIS A 234 21.22 -6.25 0.97
C HIS A 234 20.09 -6.50 1.97
N ALA A 235 18.81 -6.41 1.58
CA ALA A 235 17.67 -6.50 2.50
C ALA A 235 16.73 -7.70 2.24
N GLY A 236 17.01 -8.52 1.21
CA GLY A 236 16.20 -9.67 0.82
C GLY A 236 16.59 -10.97 1.54
N TYR A 237 16.41 -11.05 2.85
CA TYR A 237 16.63 -12.30 3.60
C TYR A 237 15.31 -12.94 4.01
N VAL A 238 15.13 -14.22 3.63
CA VAL A 238 14.01 -15.05 4.09
C VAL A 238 14.57 -16.13 5.01
N ARG A 239 13.90 -16.38 6.14
CA ARG A 239 14.25 -17.50 7.02
C ARG A 239 13.76 -18.79 6.41
N GLU A 240 14.66 -19.76 6.26
CA GLU A 240 14.29 -21.13 5.90
C GLU A 240 14.15 -21.98 7.16
N GLY A 241 12.99 -22.64 7.33
CA GLY A 241 12.69 -23.57 8.43
C GLY A 241 11.42 -23.26 9.22
N ARG A 242 10.63 -24.30 9.53
CA ARG A 242 9.66 -24.27 10.64
C ARG A 242 10.44 -24.42 11.93
N SER A 243 10.43 -23.42 12.81
CA SER A 243 10.85 -23.62 14.21
C SER A 243 9.83 -24.54 14.91
N GLY A 244 9.94 -25.83 14.65
CA GLY A 244 9.38 -26.91 15.44
C GLY A 244 10.50 -27.59 16.21
N HIS A 245 10.98 -26.95 17.27
CA HIS A 245 11.50 -27.69 18.41
C HIS A 245 10.42 -27.64 19.48
N LYS A 246 9.53 -28.64 19.44
CA LYS A 246 8.96 -29.18 20.67
C LYS A 246 9.80 -30.41 20.98
N ASP A 247 11.02 -30.18 21.46
CA ASP A 247 11.75 -31.26 22.08
C ASP A 247 11.12 -31.53 23.44
N ALA A 248 10.52 -32.72 23.49
CA ALA A 248 10.37 -33.58 24.64
C ALA A 248 11.14 -33.13 25.90
N THR A 249 10.39 -32.83 26.95
CA THR A 249 10.60 -33.37 28.30
C THR A 249 9.23 -33.53 28.97
#